data_AF-A0A496DWK1-F1
#
_entry.id   AF-A0A496DWK1-F1
#
_cell.length_a   1.000
_cell.length_b   1.000
_cell.length_c   1.000
_cell.angle_alpha   90.00
_cell.angle_beta   90.00
_cell.angle_gamma   90.00
#
_symmetry.space_group_name_H-M   'P 1'
#
loop_
_entity.id
_entity.type
_entity.pdbx_description
1 polymer ?
#
loop_
_entity_poly.entity_id
_entity_poly.type
_entity_poly.pdbx_seq_one_letter_code
_entity_poly.pdbx_strand_id
1 'polypeptide(L)'
;MSDTWDGETIVSERFVEIYNKYNLKGLDFIPLPKSPHYFLLRCNNIVRYDYDYNTNLYMKDKCPTCNQWYEICPQGILNIRMEDEAIMEADTFYVSDIIIGEKVARRRILYATDNIPSYFKIEKGRIFFNKIERVR
;
A
#
# COMPACT_ATOMS: atom_id res chain seq x y z
N MET A 1 15.19 22.89 0.84
CA MET A 1 14.37 21.71 1.20
C MET A 1 14.29 20.88 -0.06
N SER A 2 14.83 19.66 -0.02
CA SER A 2 14.66 18.72 -1.12
C SER A 2 13.27 18.12 -0.91
N ASP A 3 12.30 18.54 -1.71
CA ASP A 3 10.95 17.96 -1.72
C ASP A 3 11.03 16.62 -2.46
N THR A 4 11.81 15.68 -1.93
CA THR A 4 11.78 14.31 -2.42
C THR A 4 10.49 13.69 -1.89
N TRP A 5 9.63 13.29 -2.81
CA TRP A 5 8.41 12.51 -2.54
C TRP A 5 8.78 11.08 -2.11
N ASP A 6 9.73 10.97 -1.18
CA ASP A 6 10.31 9.70 -0.73
C ASP A 6 9.23 8.88 -0.03
N GLY A 7 8.92 7.72 -0.57
CA GLY A 7 7.89 6.82 -0.04
C GLY A 7 6.46 7.10 -0.52
N GLU A 8 6.24 8.19 -1.26
CA GLU A 8 4.95 8.56 -1.83
C GLU A 8 4.72 7.92 -3.20
N THR A 9 3.46 7.64 -3.55
CA THR A 9 3.11 7.02 -4.84
C THR A 9 2.41 8.04 -5.74
N ILE A 10 2.91 8.18 -6.97
CA ILE A 10 2.28 8.99 -8.01
C ILE A 10 1.59 8.06 -9.00
N VAL A 11 0.35 8.36 -9.35
CA VAL A 11 -0.44 7.63 -10.34
C VAL A 11 -0.86 8.53 -11.50
N SER A 12 -1.15 7.93 -12.65
CA SER A 12 -1.64 8.65 -13.83
C SER A 12 -3.16 8.85 -13.78
N GLU A 13 -3.65 9.78 -14.60
CA GLU A 13 -5.08 9.98 -14.84
C GLU A 13 -5.78 8.69 -15.27
N ARG A 14 -5.13 7.89 -16.12
CA ARG A 14 -5.66 6.57 -16.53
C ARG A 14 -5.91 5.64 -15.35
N PHE A 15 -5.10 5.70 -14.29
CA PHE A 15 -5.35 4.93 -13.07
C PHE A 15 -6.65 5.40 -12.39
N VAL A 16 -6.83 6.73 -12.27
CA VAL A 16 -8.00 7.36 -11.65
C VAL A 16 -9.27 7.06 -12.45
N GLU A 17 -9.20 7.05 -13.78
CA GLU A 17 -10.32 6.64 -14.64
C GLU A 17 -10.78 5.21 -14.36
N ILE A 18 -9.84 4.25 -14.29
CA ILE A 18 -10.15 2.85 -13.98
C ILE A 18 -10.74 2.75 -12.58
N TYR A 19 -10.13 3.45 -11.60
CA TYR A 19 -10.63 3.50 -10.22
C TYR A 19 -12.09 3.95 -10.14
N ASN A 20 -12.42 5.06 -10.82
CA ASN A 20 -13.77 5.59 -10.84
C ASN A 20 -14.74 4.69 -11.62
N LYS A 21 -14.31 4.11 -12.76
CA LYS A 21 -15.14 3.24 -13.60
C LYS A 21 -15.68 2.02 -12.84
N TYR A 22 -14.84 1.42 -12.00
CA TYR A 22 -15.21 0.25 -11.20
C TYR A 22 -15.72 0.61 -9.79
N ASN A 23 -15.92 1.90 -9.50
CA ASN A 23 -16.39 2.40 -8.21
C ASN A 23 -15.53 1.86 -7.03
N LEU A 24 -14.22 1.84 -7.23
CA LEU A 24 -13.27 1.39 -6.21
C LEU A 24 -13.23 2.38 -5.04
N LYS A 25 -12.79 1.92 -3.87
CA LYS A 25 -12.79 2.72 -2.63
C LYS A 25 -11.43 2.78 -1.95
N GLY A 26 -11.29 3.72 -1.02
CA GLY A 26 -10.16 3.78 -0.09
C GLY A 26 -8.92 4.53 -0.56
N LEU A 27 -8.98 5.21 -1.72
CA LEU A 27 -7.90 6.05 -2.23
C LEU A 27 -8.38 7.49 -2.42
N ASP A 28 -7.50 8.43 -2.09
CA ASP A 28 -7.63 9.84 -2.43
C ASP A 28 -6.57 10.21 -3.48
N PHE A 29 -6.92 11.11 -4.39
CA PHE A 29 -6.04 11.57 -5.46
C PHE A 29 -5.85 13.08 -5.39
N ILE A 30 -4.64 13.51 -5.09
CA ILE A 30 -4.30 14.94 -4.99
C ILE A 30 -3.62 15.37 -6.30
N PRO A 31 -4.21 16.30 -7.07
CA PRO A 31 -3.62 16.77 -8.32
C PRO A 31 -2.25 17.40 -8.12
N LEU A 32 -1.31 17.11 -9.02
CA LEU A 32 0.02 17.73 -9.01
C LEU A 32 0.04 19.00 -9.87
N PRO A 33 0.24 20.21 -9.30
CA PRO A 33 0.04 21.47 -10.03
C PRO A 33 0.91 21.65 -11.29
N LYS A 34 2.10 21.03 -11.33
CA LYS A 34 3.06 21.15 -12.43
C LYS A 34 3.08 19.93 -13.36
N SER A 35 2.23 18.93 -13.09
CA SER A 35 2.17 17.68 -13.84
C SER A 35 0.72 17.32 -14.06
N PRO A 36 0.02 18.01 -14.99
CA PRO A 36 -1.34 17.67 -15.35
C PRO A 36 -1.40 16.20 -15.77
N HIS A 37 -2.49 15.53 -15.46
CA HIS A 37 -2.69 14.07 -15.64
C HIS A 37 -1.94 13.17 -14.65
N TYR A 38 -1.32 13.72 -13.60
CA TYR A 38 -0.71 12.94 -12.51
C TYR A 38 -1.21 13.40 -11.14
N PHE A 39 -1.30 12.41 -10.24
CA PHE A 39 -1.89 12.58 -8.93
C PHE A 39 -1.02 11.92 -7.88
N LEU A 40 -0.84 12.59 -6.74
CA LEU A 40 -0.34 11.96 -5.53
C LEU A 40 -1.45 11.06 -4.97
N LEU A 41 -1.14 9.78 -4.81
CA LEU A 41 -2.04 8.79 -4.23
C LEU A 41 -1.93 8.81 -2.71
N ARG A 42 -3.07 8.87 -2.02
CA ARG A 42 -3.16 8.67 -0.57
C ARG A 42 -4.16 7.57 -0.24
N CYS A 43 -3.91 6.86 0.86
CA CYS A 43 -4.83 5.87 1.40
C CYS A 43 -4.82 5.99 2.92
N ASN A 44 -6.00 6.15 3.51
CA ASN A 44 -6.18 6.33 4.95
C ASN A 44 -6.93 5.15 5.60
N ASN A 45 -7.33 4.16 4.81
CA ASN A 45 -7.97 2.95 5.30
C ASN A 45 -6.89 2.04 5.90
N ILE A 46 -6.64 2.18 7.20
CA ILE A 46 -5.58 1.45 7.91
C ILE A 46 -6.09 0.06 8.32
N VAL A 47 -5.25 -0.95 8.10
CA VAL A 47 -5.43 -2.34 8.57
C VAL A 47 -4.20 -2.79 9.35
N ARG A 48 -4.42 -3.67 10.33
CA ARG A 48 -3.38 -4.16 11.24
C ARG A 48 -2.57 -5.28 10.64
N TYR A 49 -1.25 -5.12 10.68
CA TYR A 49 -0.30 -6.12 10.19
C TYR A 49 -0.22 -7.32 11.12
N ASP A 50 -0.32 -8.53 10.57
CA ASP A 50 -0.26 -9.79 11.34
C ASP A 50 1.21 -10.15 11.64
N TYR A 51 1.71 -9.71 12.79
CA TYR A 51 3.10 -9.97 13.20
C TYR A 51 3.38 -11.45 13.50
N ASP A 52 2.37 -12.19 13.94
CA ASP A 52 2.50 -13.60 14.31
C ASP A 52 2.64 -14.49 13.06
N TYR A 53 1.97 -14.12 11.97
CA TYR A 53 2.10 -14.80 10.68
C TYR A 53 3.32 -14.30 9.90
N ASN A 54 3.53 -12.99 9.85
CA ASN A 54 4.60 -12.37 9.07
C ASN A 54 5.91 -12.28 9.88
N THR A 55 6.43 -13.44 10.27
CA THR A 55 7.56 -13.55 11.22
C THR A 55 8.91 -13.12 10.63
N ASN A 56 9.01 -12.92 9.33
CA ASN A 56 10.27 -12.69 8.64
C ASN A 56 10.63 -11.21 8.53
N LEU A 57 10.47 -10.44 9.61
CA LEU A 57 10.82 -9.03 9.67
C LEU A 57 12.02 -8.80 10.59
N TYR A 58 13.03 -8.09 10.09
CA TYR A 58 13.98 -7.37 10.94
C TYR A 58 13.35 -6.05 11.38
N MET A 59 13.35 -5.78 12.68
CA MET A 59 12.80 -4.55 13.25
C MET A 59 13.81 -3.92 14.22
N LYS A 60 13.99 -2.60 14.11
CA LYS A 60 14.98 -1.88 14.92
C LYS A 60 14.47 -0.51 15.36
N ASP A 61 14.94 -0.08 16.53
CA ASP A 61 14.73 1.25 17.11
C ASP A 61 13.24 1.63 17.20
N LYS A 62 12.52 0.95 18.10
CA LYS A 62 11.11 1.22 18.36
C LYS A 62 10.93 2.57 19.04
N CYS A 63 10.12 3.44 18.45
CA CYS A 63 9.77 4.73 19.04
C CYS A 63 8.81 4.53 20.23
N PRO A 64 9.15 5.03 21.43
CA PRO A 64 8.33 4.84 22.62
C PRO A 64 7.02 5.67 22.62
N THR A 65 6.93 6.70 21.79
CA THR A 65 5.76 7.61 21.77
C THR A 65 4.73 7.25 20.71
N CYS A 66 5.15 6.87 19.50
CA CYS A 66 4.25 6.51 18.41
C CYS A 66 4.14 5.01 18.14
N ASN A 67 4.88 4.18 18.90
CA ASN A 67 4.90 2.72 18.78
C ASN A 67 5.34 2.18 17.39
N GLN A 68 5.86 3.04 16.52
CA GLN A 68 6.40 2.69 15.21
C GLN A 68 7.88 2.33 15.30
N TRP A 69 8.32 1.42 14.45
CA TRP A 69 9.73 1.08 14.30
C TRP A 69 10.40 2.04 13.31
N TYR A 70 11.65 2.40 13.58
CA TYR A 70 12.41 3.25 12.68
C TYR A 70 12.83 2.48 11.41
N GLU A 71 13.27 1.23 11.58
CA GLU A 71 13.62 0.31 10.51
C GLU A 71 12.76 -0.94 10.59
N ILE A 72 12.09 -1.28 9.48
CA ILE A 72 11.45 -2.58 9.28
C ILE A 72 11.89 -3.09 7.92
N CYS A 73 12.66 -4.18 7.90
CA CYS A 73 13.20 -4.78 6.69
C CYS A 73 12.75 -6.24 6.57
N PRO A 74 12.08 -6.63 5.47
CA PRO A 74 11.75 -8.02 5.24
C PRO A 74 13.01 -8.86 5.06
N GLN A 75 13.11 -9.96 5.79
CA GLN A 75 14.15 -10.98 5.63
C GLN A 75 13.65 -12.03 4.64
N GLY A 76 13.84 -11.78 3.36
CA GLY A 76 13.38 -12.64 2.27
C GLY A 76 12.05 -12.19 1.64
N ILE A 77 11.17 -13.14 1.32
CA ILE A 77 9.86 -12.85 0.71
C ILE A 77 8.97 -12.16 1.73
N LEU A 78 8.65 -10.89 1.52
CA LEU A 78 7.74 -10.17 2.39
C LEU A 78 6.35 -10.84 2.38
N ASN A 79 5.98 -11.44 3.52
CA ASN A 79 4.62 -11.90 3.76
C ASN A 79 3.74 -10.71 4.14
N ILE A 80 2.52 -10.68 3.61
CA ILE A 80 1.66 -9.50 3.61
C ILE A 80 0.26 -9.94 4.08
N ARG A 81 0.20 -10.54 5.27
CA ARG A 81 -1.07 -10.92 5.92
C ARG A 81 -1.52 -9.85 6.92
N MET A 82 -2.83 -9.61 6.95
CA MET A 82 -3.45 -8.65 7.86
C MET A 82 -4.38 -9.37 8.83
N GLU A 83 -4.38 -8.93 10.08
CA GLU A 83 -5.33 -9.45 11.09
C GLU A 83 -6.77 -9.11 10.72
N ASP A 84 -6.96 -7.96 10.06
CA ASP A 84 -8.26 -7.40 9.74
C ASP A 84 -8.83 -7.91 8.38
N GLU A 85 -8.20 -8.92 7.77
CA GLU A 85 -8.59 -9.45 6.44
C GLU A 85 -10.09 -9.83 6.36
N ALA A 86 -10.64 -10.39 7.44
CA ALA A 86 -12.03 -10.82 7.51
C ALA A 86 -13.07 -9.69 7.49
N ILE A 87 -12.66 -8.45 7.78
CA ILE A 87 -13.54 -7.28 7.84
C ILE A 87 -13.30 -6.28 6.69
N MET A 88 -12.39 -6.60 5.77
CA MET A 88 -12.13 -5.76 4.60
C MET A 88 -13.29 -5.79 3.62
N GLU A 89 -13.70 -4.62 3.15
CA GLU A 89 -14.71 -4.46 2.11
C GLU A 89 -14.13 -4.85 0.75
N ALA A 90 -14.95 -5.50 -0.09
CA ALA A 90 -14.60 -5.74 -1.48
C ALA A 90 -14.32 -4.43 -2.23
N ASP A 91 -13.54 -4.54 -3.31
CA ASP A 91 -13.19 -3.45 -4.23
C ASP A 91 -12.60 -2.21 -3.54
N THR A 92 -11.88 -2.43 -2.43
CA THR A 92 -11.34 -1.37 -1.58
C THR A 92 -9.82 -1.52 -1.41
N PHE A 93 -9.13 -0.38 -1.41
CA PHE A 93 -7.72 -0.29 -1.07
C PHE A 93 -7.52 0.03 0.42
N TYR A 94 -6.44 -0.51 0.96
CA TYR A 94 -6.05 -0.32 2.35
C TYR A 94 -4.54 -0.12 2.48
N VAL A 95 -4.07 0.37 3.63
CA VAL A 95 -2.65 0.47 3.97
C VAL A 95 -2.35 -0.15 5.32
N SER A 96 -1.14 -0.69 5.48
CA SER A 96 -0.70 -1.20 6.77
C SER A 96 -0.56 -0.10 7.83
N ASP A 97 -0.84 -0.45 9.08
CA ASP A 97 -0.50 0.35 10.26
C ASP A 97 1.02 0.45 10.49
N ILE A 98 1.81 -0.43 9.89
CA ILE A 98 3.28 -0.40 9.90
C ILE A 98 3.85 0.41 8.72
N ILE A 99 5.03 0.98 8.95
CA ILE A 99 5.84 1.65 7.94
C ILE A 99 7.10 0.81 7.68
N ILE A 100 7.21 0.24 6.49
CA ILE A 100 8.36 -0.56 6.04
C ILE A 100 9.42 0.31 5.41
N GLY A 101 10.67 -0.09 5.61
CA GLY A 101 11.85 0.51 4.99
C GLY A 101 12.87 1.00 6.02
N GLU A 102 13.90 1.63 5.51
CA GLU A 102 15.01 2.23 6.27
C GLU A 102 15.24 3.67 5.83
N LYS A 103 15.91 4.47 6.67
CA LYS A 103 16.49 5.82 6.49
C LYS A 103 15.93 6.75 5.40
N VAL A 104 15.89 6.34 4.13
CA VAL A 104 15.55 7.13 2.94
C VAL A 104 14.32 6.65 2.16
N ALA A 105 13.81 5.44 2.41
CA ALA A 105 12.68 4.90 1.66
C ALA A 105 11.71 4.17 2.58
N ARG A 106 10.91 4.94 3.31
CA ARG A 106 9.91 4.45 4.27
C ARG A 106 8.52 4.61 3.68
N ARG A 107 7.73 3.54 3.65
CA ARG A 107 6.36 3.55 3.12
C ARG A 107 5.47 2.55 3.84
N ARG A 108 4.18 2.83 3.88
CA ARG A 108 3.19 1.81 4.23
C ARG A 108 3.05 0.83 3.07
N ILE A 109 2.71 -0.42 3.38
CA ILE A 109 2.33 -1.37 2.35
C ILE A 109 0.92 -1.00 1.88
N LEU A 110 0.71 -0.92 0.56
CA LEU A 110 -0.60 -0.74 -0.04
C LEU A 110 -1.21 -2.10 -0.39
N TYR A 111 -2.47 -2.29 -0.05
CA TYR A 111 -3.26 -3.49 -0.24
C TYR A 111 -4.45 -3.20 -1.13
N ALA A 112 -4.85 -4.20 -1.90
CA ALA A 112 -6.04 -4.17 -2.72
C ALA A 112 -6.77 -5.50 -2.55
N THR A 113 -8.08 -5.45 -2.35
CA THR A 113 -8.91 -6.66 -2.30
C THR A 113 -8.99 -7.36 -3.67
N ASP A 114 -9.31 -8.65 -3.64
CA ASP A 114 -9.05 -9.64 -4.70
C ASP A 114 -9.43 -9.24 -6.14
N ASN A 115 -10.52 -8.51 -6.36
CA ASN A 115 -10.97 -8.20 -7.71
C ASN A 115 -10.17 -7.08 -8.39
N ILE A 116 -9.55 -6.18 -7.63
CA ILE A 116 -8.91 -4.97 -8.15
C ILE A 116 -7.84 -5.27 -9.21
N PRO A 117 -6.89 -6.21 -9.00
CA PRO A 117 -5.92 -6.58 -10.04
C PRO A 117 -6.55 -6.99 -11.38
N SER A 118 -7.70 -7.65 -11.33
CA SER A 118 -8.40 -8.10 -12.54
C SER A 118 -8.98 -6.93 -13.34
N TYR A 119 -9.54 -5.91 -12.68
CA TYR A 119 -10.11 -4.73 -13.33
C TYR A 119 -9.04 -3.94 -14.08
N PHE A 120 -7.89 -3.70 -13.44
CA PHE A 120 -6.77 -3.03 -14.10
C PHE A 120 -6.23 -3.86 -15.28
N LYS A 121 -6.18 -5.19 -15.16
CA LYS A 121 -5.77 -6.06 -16.26
C LYS A 121 -6.72 -5.96 -17.46
N ILE A 122 -8.05 -5.98 -17.23
CA ILE A 122 -9.08 -5.85 -18.27
C ILE A 122 -8.93 -4.52 -19.02
N GLU A 123 -8.70 -3.43 -18.28
CA GLU A 123 -8.53 -2.08 -18.83
C GLU A 123 -7.15 -1.80 -19.44
N LYS A 124 -6.27 -2.82 -19.49
CA LYS A 124 -4.86 -2.72 -19.88
C LYS A 124 -4.08 -1.68 -19.05
N GLY A 125 -4.56 -1.41 -17.84
CA GLY A 125 -3.84 -0.65 -16.81
C GLY A 125 -2.70 -1.49 -16.22
N ARG A 126 -1.74 -0.82 -15.59
CA ARG A 126 -0.58 -1.47 -14.96
C ARG A 126 -0.66 -1.28 -13.45
N ILE A 127 -0.90 -2.37 -12.74
CA ILE A 127 -0.68 -2.48 -11.30
C ILE A 127 0.09 -3.77 -11.03
N PHE A 128 0.97 -3.75 -10.03
CA PHE A 128 1.79 -4.90 -9.67
C PHE A 128 1.45 -5.31 -8.25
N PHE A 129 0.58 -6.31 -8.13
CA PHE A 129 0.28 -6.99 -6.86
C PHE A 129 0.64 -8.46 -7.03
N ASN A 130 1.39 -9.01 -6.08
CA ASN A 130 1.63 -10.45 -6.01
C ASN A 130 0.66 -11.04 -4.99
N LYS A 131 -0.22 -11.93 -5.44
CA LYS A 131 -1.04 -12.75 -4.54
C LYS A 131 -0.12 -13.81 -3.93
N ILE A 132 0.04 -13.79 -2.62
CA ILE A 132 0.77 -14.85 -1.90
C ILE A 132 -0.25 -15.97 -1.65
N GLU A 133 -0.13 -17.05 -2.40
CA GLU A 133 -0.98 -18.23 -2.20
C GLU A 133 -0.54 -18.99 -0.94
N ARG A 134 -1.52 -19.48 -0.15
CA ARG A 134 -1.24 -20.36 0.98
C ARG A 134 -0.59 -21.65 0.48
N VAL A 135 0.66 -21.89 0.86
CA VAL A 135 1.13 -23.26 1.00
C VAL A 135 0.54 -23.77 2.32
N ARG A 136 -0.42 -24.69 2.24
CA ARG A 136 -0.95 -25.41 3.40
C ARG A 136 0.04 -26.45 3.89
#